data_AF-A0A2V9N5A2-F1
#
_entry.id   AF-A0A2V9N5A2-F1
#
_cell.length_a   1.000
_cell.length_b   1.000
_cell.length_c   1.000
_cell.angle_alpha   90.00
_cell.angle_beta   90.00
_cell.angle_gamma   90.00
#
_symmetry.space_group_name_H-M   'P 1'
#
loop_
_entity.id
_entity.type
_entity.pdbx_description
1 polymer ?
#
loop_
_entity_poly.entity_id
_entity_poly.type
_entity_poly.pdbx_seq_one_letter_code
_entity_poly.pdbx_strand_id
1 'polypeptide(L)'
;MKLSAQWIREFVDVPVDNHRLAEDLTSIGIAVEGISGEGANTVFEMEIGTNRPDAMNHYGVAREAAALYGLGLKPIETSVAKAGELQTTKGTTEVVPSRVLPSGPRVKA
;
A
#
# COMPACT_ATOMS: atom_id res chain seq x y z
N MET A 1 4.43 -3.84 -13.97
CA MET A 1 4.28 -4.06 -12.51
C MET A 1 3.16 -5.06 -12.28
N LYS A 2 3.29 -5.93 -11.27
CA LYS A 2 2.21 -6.82 -10.84
C LYS A 2 1.60 -6.30 -9.54
N LEU A 3 0.28 -6.20 -9.48
CA LEU A 3 -0.45 -5.60 -8.38
C LEU A 3 -1.74 -6.37 -8.09
N SER A 4 -2.00 -6.67 -6.82
CA SER A 4 -3.25 -7.34 -6.43
C SER A 4 -4.45 -6.41 -6.56
N ALA A 5 -5.50 -6.87 -7.25
CA ALA A 5 -6.77 -6.15 -7.34
C ALA A 5 -7.43 -5.95 -5.97
N GLN A 6 -7.10 -6.82 -5.00
CA GLN A 6 -7.60 -6.71 -3.63
C GLN A 6 -7.03 -5.49 -2.91
N TRP A 7 -5.76 -5.13 -3.13
CA TRP A 7 -5.17 -3.95 -2.50
C TRP A 7 -5.88 -2.65 -2.89
N ILE A 8 -6.39 -2.56 -4.12
CA ILE A 8 -7.21 -1.40 -4.52
C ILE A 8 -8.50 -1.35 -3.70
N ARG A 9 -9.14 -2.51 -3.51
CA ARG A 9 -10.41 -2.61 -2.76
C ARG A 9 -10.27 -2.39 -1.26
N GLU A 10 -9.09 -2.61 -0.70
CA GLU A 10 -8.81 -2.25 0.69
C GLU A 10 -8.96 -0.74 0.92
N PHE A 11 -8.64 0.09 -0.09
CA PHE A 11 -8.73 1.55 0.02
C PHE A 11 -9.97 2.17 -0.60
N VAL A 12 -10.65 1.49 -1.53
CA VAL A 12 -11.80 2.03 -2.28
C VAL A 12 -12.87 0.97 -2.48
N ASP A 13 -14.12 1.30 -2.15
CA ASP A 13 -15.27 0.40 -2.30
C ASP A 13 -15.80 0.42 -3.75
N VAL A 14 -15.00 -0.12 -4.67
CA VAL A 14 -15.29 -0.14 -6.11
C VAL A 14 -16.52 -1.02 -6.44
N PRO A 15 -17.57 -0.51 -7.10
CA PRO A 15 -18.83 -1.22 -7.34
C PRO A 15 -18.82 -2.13 -8.57
N VAL A 16 -17.64 -2.45 -9.12
CA VAL A 16 -17.50 -3.26 -10.35
C VAL A 16 -16.56 -4.46 -10.14
N ASP A 17 -16.65 -5.42 -11.04
CA ASP A 17 -15.77 -6.59 -11.06
C ASP A 17 -14.34 -6.26 -11.51
N ASN A 18 -13.44 -7.24 -11.42
CA ASN A 18 -12.02 -7.07 -11.74
C ASN A 18 -11.73 -6.78 -13.21
N HIS A 19 -12.50 -7.36 -14.14
CA HIS A 19 -12.30 -7.12 -15.56
C HIS A 19 -12.70 -5.71 -15.92
N ARG A 20 -13.86 -5.28 -15.42
CA ARG A 20 -14.33 -3.91 -15.64
C ARG A 20 -13.38 -2.88 -15.02
N LEU A 21 -12.92 -3.13 -13.79
CA LEU A 21 -11.92 -2.28 -13.15
C LEU A 21 -10.64 -2.16 -13.99
N ALA A 22 -10.15 -3.26 -14.58
CA ALA A 22 -8.95 -3.23 -15.42
C ALA A 22 -9.14 -2.41 -16.71
N GLU A 23 -10.27 -2.56 -17.39
CA GLU A 23 -10.64 -1.75 -18.56
C GLU A 23 -10.71 -0.25 -18.21
N ASP A 24 -11.38 0.06 -17.10
CA ASP A 24 -11.59 1.42 -16.64
C ASP A 24 -10.25 2.08 -16.21
N LEU A 25 -9.36 1.34 -15.54
CA LEU A 25 -7.99 1.80 -15.24
C LEU A 25 -7.18 2.08 -16.52
N THR A 26 -7.34 1.24 -17.54
CA THR A 26 -6.68 1.42 -18.84
C THR A 26 -7.18 2.70 -19.53
N SER A 27 -8.48 2.99 -19.43
CA SER A 27 -9.08 4.20 -20.01
C SER A 27 -8.54 5.53 -19.45
N ILE A 28 -8.00 5.50 -18.23
CA ILE A 28 -7.39 6.66 -17.56
C ILE A 28 -5.85 6.67 -17.59
N GLY A 29 -5.25 5.80 -18.41
CA GLY A 29 -3.81 5.76 -18.64
C GLY A 29 -3.00 4.89 -17.68
N ILE A 30 -3.65 3.99 -16.93
CA ILE A 30 -2.98 2.88 -16.23
C ILE A 30 -3.21 1.62 -17.06
N ALA A 31 -2.33 1.36 -18.03
CA ALA A 31 -2.49 0.25 -18.97
C ALA A 31 -2.42 -1.09 -18.23
N VAL A 32 -3.51 -1.85 -18.24
CA VAL A 32 -3.55 -3.23 -17.72
C VAL A 32 -3.43 -4.19 -18.89
N GLU A 33 -2.25 -4.76 -19.06
CA GLU A 33 -1.90 -5.65 -20.17
C GLU A 33 -2.29 -7.11 -19.89
N GLY A 34 -2.44 -7.48 -18.62
CA GLY A 34 -2.74 -8.84 -18.23
C GLY A 34 -3.52 -8.94 -16.92
N ILE A 35 -4.35 -9.98 -16.84
CA ILE A 35 -5.10 -10.33 -15.63
C ILE A 35 -4.83 -11.81 -15.36
N SER A 36 -4.46 -12.13 -14.13
CA SER A 36 -4.20 -13.50 -13.69
C SER A 36 -4.89 -13.78 -12.35
N GLY A 37 -5.28 -15.03 -12.11
CA GLY A 37 -6.01 -15.43 -10.90
C GLY A 37 -7.50 -15.08 -10.93
N GLU A 38 -8.19 -15.35 -9.82
CA GLU A 38 -9.65 -15.25 -9.71
C GLU A 38 -10.08 -14.62 -8.37
N GLY A 39 -11.20 -13.90 -8.40
CA GLY A 39 -11.81 -13.29 -7.22
C GLY A 39 -10.88 -12.35 -6.45
N ALA A 40 -10.64 -12.64 -5.17
CA ALA A 40 -9.76 -11.85 -4.30
C ALA A 40 -8.26 -12.06 -4.59
N ASN A 41 -7.90 -13.12 -5.32
CA ASN A 41 -6.51 -13.41 -5.69
C ASN A 41 -6.16 -12.91 -7.08
N THR A 42 -7.00 -12.07 -7.69
CA THR A 42 -6.73 -11.49 -9.00
C THR A 42 -5.56 -10.52 -8.93
N VAL A 43 -4.61 -10.68 -9.85
CA VAL A 43 -3.43 -9.85 -10.01
C VAL A 43 -3.45 -9.21 -11.40
N PHE A 44 -3.30 -7.88 -11.42
CA PHE A 44 -3.16 -7.08 -12.62
C PHE A 44 -1.69 -6.95 -12.99
N GLU A 45 -1.38 -7.21 -14.25
CA GLU A 45 -0.12 -6.90 -14.90
C GLU A 45 -0.30 -5.59 -15.65
N MET A 46 0.34 -4.53 -15.16
CA MET A 46 0.15 -3.17 -15.63
C MET A 46 1.45 -2.51 -16.07
N GLU A 47 1.41 -1.70 -17.12
CA GLU A 47 2.51 -0.85 -17.54
C GLU A 47 2.27 0.57 -17.03
N ILE A 48 3.21 1.08 -16.23
CA ILE A 48 3.16 2.44 -15.69
C ILE A 48 4.45 3.14 -16.11
N GLY A 49 4.29 4.24 -16.85
CA GLY A 49 5.41 5.06 -17.30
C GLY A 49 6.17 5.72 -16.14
N THR A 50 7.47 6.00 -16.34
CA THR A 50 8.33 6.61 -15.32
C THR A 50 7.89 8.03 -14.91
N ASN A 51 7.05 8.66 -15.73
CA ASN A 51 6.46 9.97 -15.53
C ASN A 51 5.22 10.00 -14.62
N ARG A 52 4.73 8.84 -14.14
CA ARG A 52 3.57 8.70 -13.24
C ARG A 52 3.94 8.09 -11.88
N PRO A 53 4.83 8.75 -11.10
CA PRO A 53 5.24 8.24 -9.78
C PRO A 53 4.08 8.12 -8.80
N ASP A 54 3.01 8.85 -9.05
CA ASP A 54 1.79 8.87 -8.28
C ASP A 54 0.94 7.60 -8.45
N ALA A 55 1.13 6.82 -9.53
CA ALA A 55 0.49 5.52 -9.78
C ALA A 55 1.44 4.32 -9.61
N MET A 56 2.74 4.56 -9.32
CA MET A 56 3.75 3.50 -9.16
C MET A 56 3.62 2.67 -7.87
N ASN A 57 2.55 2.83 -7.11
CA ASN A 57 2.27 2.03 -5.93
C ASN A 57 0.78 1.72 -5.84
N HIS A 58 0.41 0.75 -5.01
CA HIS A 58 -0.97 0.27 -4.89
C HIS A 58 -1.95 1.34 -4.39
N TYR A 59 -1.51 2.20 -3.48
CA TYR A 59 -2.33 3.30 -2.97
C TYR A 59 -2.59 4.37 -4.04
N GLY A 60 -1.59 4.64 -4.88
CA GLY A 60 -1.67 5.50 -6.05
C GLY A 60 -2.71 5.02 -7.04
N VAL A 61 -2.62 3.75 -7.44
CA VAL A 61 -3.63 3.12 -8.31
C VAL A 61 -5.02 3.16 -7.66
N ALA A 62 -5.12 2.93 -6.35
CA ALA A 62 -6.39 3.06 -5.63
C ALA A 62 -6.94 4.49 -5.67
N ARG A 63 -6.09 5.51 -5.55
CA ARG A 63 -6.51 6.93 -5.67
C ARG A 63 -7.03 7.26 -7.07
N GLU A 64 -6.41 6.74 -8.11
CA GLU A 64 -6.88 6.94 -9.49
C GLU A 64 -8.23 6.23 -9.71
N ALA A 65 -8.42 5.03 -9.14
CA ALA A 65 -9.72 4.36 -9.12
C ALA A 65 -10.78 5.19 -8.35
N ALA A 66 -10.44 5.71 -7.17
CA ALA A 66 -11.35 6.57 -6.40
C ALA A 66 -11.77 7.82 -7.20
N ALA A 67 -10.83 8.46 -7.89
CA ALA A 67 -11.09 9.63 -8.73
C ALA A 67 -12.00 9.28 -9.91
N LEU A 68 -11.79 8.13 -10.55
CA LEU A 68 -12.60 7.68 -11.69
C LEU A 68 -14.06 7.41 -11.30
N TYR A 69 -14.28 6.72 -10.17
CA TYR A 69 -15.64 6.37 -9.71
C TYR A 69 -16.29 7.44 -8.83
N GLY A 70 -15.58 8.53 -8.50
CA GLY A 70 -16.07 9.56 -7.58
C GLY A 70 -16.28 9.05 -6.15
N LEU A 71 -15.44 8.10 -5.71
CA LEU A 71 -15.53 7.45 -4.40
C LEU A 71 -14.55 8.04 -3.39
N GLY A 72 -14.82 7.80 -2.10
CA GLY A 72 -13.89 8.12 -1.03
C GLY A 72 -12.68 7.17 -1.03
N LEU A 73 -11.48 7.72 -0.83
CA LEU A 73 -10.26 6.96 -0.59
C LEU A 73 -10.02 6.82 0.91
N LYS A 74 -9.89 5.60 1.42
CA LYS A 74 -9.58 5.33 2.82
C LYS A 74 -8.13 5.74 3.12
N PRO A 75 -7.84 6.42 4.24
CA PRO A 75 -6.48 6.84 4.57
C PRO A 75 -5.60 5.64 4.95
N ILE A 76 -4.29 5.76 4.73
CA ILE A 76 -3.31 4.79 5.21
C ILE A 76 -3.23 4.89 6.74
N GLU A 77 -3.52 3.78 7.42
CA GLU A 77 -3.35 3.70 8.88
C GLU A 77 -1.86 3.60 9.24
N THR A 78 -1.30 4.70 9.76
CA THR A 78 0.05 4.69 10.32
C THR A 78 -0.02 4.47 11.83
N SER A 79 0.08 3.21 12.25
CA SER A 79 0.38 2.87 13.65
C SER A 79 1.89 3.01 13.87
N VAL A 80 2.31 4.22 14.27
CA VAL A 80 3.59 4.39 14.95
C VAL A 80 3.25 4.42 16.43
N ALA A 81 3.62 3.37 17.17
CA ALA A 81 3.66 3.47 18.62
C ALA A 81 4.51 4.70 18.93
N LYS A 82 3.91 5.75 19.52
CA LYS A 82 4.69 6.85 20.08
C LYS A 82 5.79 6.20 20.92
N ALA A 83 7.06 6.44 20.58
CA ALA A 83 8.13 6.24 21.54
C ALA A 83 7.72 7.03 22.78
N GLY A 84 7.49 6.32 23.89
CA GLY A 84 6.68 6.79 25.00
C GLY A 84 7.07 8.19 25.45
N GLU A 85 6.04 9.01 25.71
CA GLU A 85 6.19 10.18 26.56
C GLU A 85 6.88 9.74 27.86
N LEU A 86 8.05 10.31 28.14
CA LEU A 86 8.77 10.19 29.40
C LEU A 86 7.82 10.56 30.54
N GLN A 87 7.25 9.56 31.20
CA GLN A 87 6.56 9.75 32.45
C GLN A 87 7.61 9.97 33.53
N THR A 88 7.76 11.22 33.97
CA THR A 88 8.44 11.50 35.23
C THR A 88 7.51 11.09 36.36
N THR A 89 7.67 9.88 36.85
CA THR A 89 7.15 9.47 38.16
C THR A 89 8.34 9.26 39.09
N LYS A 90 8.27 9.93 40.25
CA LYS A 90 9.31 9.94 41.29
C LYS A 90 9.74 8.52 41.67
N GLY A 91 11.05 8.27 41.59
CA GLY A 91 11.72 7.22 42.36
C GLY A 91 12.00 5.93 41.57
N THR A 92 13.30 5.72 41.32
CA THR A 92 13.95 4.45 40.92
C THR A 92 13.76 4.02 39.47
N THR A 93 14.79 4.33 38.67
CA THR A 93 14.99 3.79 37.32
C THR A 93 15.54 2.38 37.41
N GLU A 94 14.78 1.38 36.98
CA GLU A 94 15.36 0.08 36.58
C GLU A 94 15.14 -0.12 35.08
N VAL A 95 16.25 -0.13 34.34
CA VAL A 95 16.25 -0.38 32.89
C VAL A 95 16.27 -1.89 32.69
N VAL A 96 15.16 -2.47 32.26
CA VAL A 96 15.17 -3.83 31.71
C VAL A 96 15.76 -3.76 30.30
N PRO A 97 16.94 -4.35 30.03
CA PRO A 97 17.48 -4.35 28.68
C PRO A 97 16.62 -5.24 27.80
N SER A 98 15.94 -4.63 26.83
CA SER A 98 15.36 -5.32 25.69
C SER A 98 16.45 -6.16 25.01
N ARG A 99 16.19 -7.47 24.87
CA ARG A 99 17.08 -8.38 24.15
C ARG A 99 17.15 -7.96 22.68
N VAL A 100 18.18 -7.19 22.34
CA VAL A 100 18.54 -6.85 20.96
C VAL A 100 19.02 -8.13 20.27
N LEU A 101 18.34 -8.54 19.20
CA LEU A 101 18.85 -9.57 18.29
C LEU A 101 20.08 -9.00 17.56
N PRO A 102 21.20 -9.75 17.47
CA PRO A 102 22.44 -9.22 16.89
C PRO A 102 22.26 -8.92 15.41
N SER A 103 22.44 -7.65 15.04
CA SER A 103 22.53 -7.19 13.66
C SER A 103 23.77 -7.82 12.99
N GLY A 104 23.56 -8.52 11.87
CA GLY A 104 24.64 -9.10 11.06
C GLY A 104 25.62 -8.06 10.49
N PRO A 105 26.81 -8.49 10.05
CA PRO A 105 27.88 -7.58 9.66
C PRO A 105 27.52 -6.81 8.39
N ARG A 106 27.62 -5.47 8.45
CA ARG A 106 27.51 -4.59 7.27
C ARG A 106 28.81 -4.71 6.46
N VAL A 107 28.70 -5.17 5.22
CA VAL A 107 29.79 -5.10 4.23
C VAL A 107 30.06 -3.62 3.94
N LYS A 108 31.27 -3.15 4.23
CA LYS A 108 31.75 -1.83 3.80
C LYS A 108 32.25 -1.96 2.36
N ALA A 109 31.76 -1.09 1.48
CA ALA A 109 32.41 -0.77 0.20
C ALA A 109 33.59 0.18 0.45
#